data_AF-A0A1V4QAN3-F1
#
_entry.id   AF-A0A1V4QAN3-F1
#
_cell.length_a   1.000
_cell.length_b   1.000
_cell.length_c   1.000
_cell.angle_alpha   90.00
_cell.angle_beta   90.00
_cell.angle_gamma   90.00
#
_symmetry.space_group_name_H-M   'P 1'
#
loop_
_entity.id
_entity.type
_entity.pdbx_description
1 polymer ?
#
loop_
_entity_poly.entity_id
_entity_poly.type
_entity_poly.pdbx_seq_one_letter_code
_entity_poly.pdbx_strand_id
1 'polypeptide(L)'
;MSAQPGRRRHRPALLVLVVVAAIVCLGLAWWQWDTYEAGGTGQNLGYALQWPAFGFAFLWAYRRFVVLESDPEELQRATAAKGMTEIPEDLLPERASTPSASSLRESTVADDDAGLREYNRYLAELSAADRAHGDGHLATATPDSSVSEDRRK
;
A
#
# COMPACT_ATOMS: atom_id res chain seq x y z
N MET A 1 32.73 -11.88 -12.61
CA MET A 1 31.80 -12.43 -11.58
C MET A 1 31.68 -11.40 -10.49
N SER A 2 30.77 -10.43 -10.66
CA SER A 2 30.59 -9.33 -9.72
C SER A 2 29.65 -9.81 -8.61
N ALA A 3 30.16 -9.92 -7.39
CA ALA A 3 29.36 -10.29 -6.23
C ALA A 3 28.31 -9.19 -5.95
N GLN A 4 27.03 -9.54 -6.03
CA GLN A 4 25.94 -8.69 -5.58
C GLN A 4 26.07 -8.52 -4.05
N PRO A 5 26.15 -7.28 -3.52
CA PRO A 5 26.11 -7.08 -2.08
C PRO A 5 24.75 -7.51 -1.56
N GLY A 6 24.73 -8.56 -0.74
CA GLY A 6 23.50 -9.06 -0.13
C GLY A 6 22.78 -7.94 0.59
N ARG A 7 21.54 -7.63 0.16
CA ARG A 7 20.67 -6.68 0.85
C ARG A 7 20.58 -7.10 2.32
N ARG A 8 21.22 -6.34 3.21
CA ARG A 8 21.09 -6.56 4.66
C ARG A 8 19.61 -6.42 4.99
N ARG A 9 18.96 -7.51 5.38
CA ARG A 9 17.54 -7.50 5.76
C ARG A 9 17.40 -6.54 6.93
N HIS A 10 16.75 -5.38 6.74
CA HIS A 10 16.55 -4.34 7.77
C HIS A 10 15.52 -4.73 8.85
N ARG A 11 15.08 -6.00 8.87
CA ARG A 11 14.09 -6.55 9.80
C ARG A 11 14.42 -6.31 11.29
N PRO A 12 15.64 -6.61 11.79
CA PRO A 12 15.94 -6.38 13.21
C PRO A 12 16.01 -4.90 13.56
N ALA A 13 16.46 -4.04 12.64
CA ALA A 13 16.50 -2.60 12.87
C ALA A 13 15.08 -2.02 13.02
N LEU A 14 14.14 -2.44 12.16
CA LEU A 14 12.74 -2.06 12.27
C LEU A 14 12.08 -2.59 13.55
N LEU A 15 12.40 -3.82 13.96
CA LEU A 15 11.90 -4.36 15.23
C LEU A 15 12.37 -3.52 16.41
N VAL A 16 13.68 -3.22 16.49
CA VAL A 16 14.24 -2.40 17.56
C VAL A 16 13.59 -1.01 17.58
N LEU A 17 13.46 -0.38 16.41
CA LEU A 17 12.78 0.91 16.27
C LEU A 17 11.35 0.87 16.84
N VAL A 18 10.57 -0.15 16.48
CA VAL A 18 9.19 -0.32 16.92
C VAL A 18 9.10 -0.57 18.43
N VAL A 19 10.00 -1.40 18.99
CA VAL A 19 10.05 -1.65 20.44
C VAL A 19 10.41 -0.38 21.20
N VAL A 20 11.39 0.39 20.73
CA VAL A 20 11.75 1.69 21.33
C VAL A 20 10.56 2.64 21.28
N ALA A 21 9.87 2.76 20.13
CA ALA A 21 8.68 3.58 20.00
C ALA A 21 7.56 3.14 20.97
N ALA A 22 7.35 1.84 21.15
CA ALA A 22 6.37 1.30 22.09
C ALA A 22 6.73 1.64 23.55
N ILE A 23 8.01 1.52 23.93
CA ILE A 23 8.50 1.89 25.28
C ILE A 23 8.27 3.38 25.52
N VAL A 24 8.57 4.25 24.55
CA VAL A 24 8.32 5.70 24.66
C VAL A 24 6.83 5.97 24.87
N CYS A 25 5.95 5.32 24.12
CA CYS A 25 4.50 5.46 24.30
C CYS A 25 4.06 5.03 25.70
N LEU A 26 4.58 3.92 26.23
CA LEU A 26 4.25 3.46 27.58
C LEU A 26 4.79 4.39 28.67
N GLY A 27 5.97 4.97 28.47
CA GLY A 27 6.51 6.00 29.37
C GLY A 27 5.64 7.26 29.39
N LEU A 28 5.15 7.70 28.24
CA LEU A 28 4.19 8.81 28.14
C LEU A 28 2.85 8.47 28.79
N ALA A 29 2.35 7.25 28.59
CA ALA A 29 1.14 6.76 29.23
C ALA A 29 1.24 6.79 30.75
N TRP A 30 2.37 6.30 31.28
CA TRP A 30 2.68 6.31 32.71
C TRP A 30 2.67 7.73 33.26
N TRP A 31 3.37 8.65 32.58
CA TRP A 31 3.40 10.05 33.00
C TRP A 31 2.02 10.72 32.95
N GLN A 32 1.20 10.39 31.95
CA GLN A 32 -0.18 10.89 31.86
C GLN A 32 -1.08 10.32 32.96
N TRP A 33 -0.88 9.06 33.34
CA TRP A 33 -1.56 8.44 34.46
C TRP A 33 -1.27 9.18 35.77
N ASP A 34 0.01 9.40 36.08
CA ASP A 34 0.43 10.16 37.27
C ASP A 34 -0.16 11.59 37.26
N THR A 35 -0.20 12.23 36.09
CA THR A 35 -0.78 13.58 35.94
C THR A 35 -2.30 13.58 36.12
N TYR A 36 -2.99 12.51 35.70
CA TYR A 36 -4.41 12.33 35.96
C TYR A 36 -4.68 12.15 37.47
N GLU A 37 -3.90 11.32 38.15
CA GLU A 37 -4.03 11.12 39.61
C GLU A 37 -3.73 12.40 40.41
N ALA A 38 -2.79 13.23 39.94
CA ALA A 38 -2.43 14.50 40.57
C ALA A 38 -3.49 15.63 40.42
N GLY A 39 -4.70 15.31 39.96
CA GLY A 39 -5.80 16.28 39.75
C GLY A 39 -6.00 16.69 38.29
N GLY A 40 -5.55 15.86 37.34
CA GLY A 40 -5.74 16.08 35.92
C GLY A 40 -7.20 15.94 35.45
N THR A 41 -7.46 16.30 34.21
CA THR A 41 -8.81 16.22 33.62
C THR A 41 -9.07 14.85 32.98
N GLY A 42 -10.32 14.58 32.61
CA GLY A 42 -10.67 13.37 31.83
C GLY A 42 -9.94 13.25 30.49
N GLN A 43 -9.43 14.35 29.93
CA GLN A 43 -8.58 14.30 28.72
C GLN A 43 -7.24 13.61 28.98
N ASN A 44 -6.64 13.81 30.17
CA ASN A 44 -5.37 13.17 30.55
C ASN A 44 -5.53 11.66 30.60
N LEU A 45 -6.67 11.17 31.13
CA LEU A 45 -7.00 9.75 31.12
C LEU A 45 -7.13 9.21 29.69
N GLY A 46 -7.79 9.98 28.80
CA GLY A 46 -7.85 9.67 27.37
C GLY A 46 -6.46 9.50 26.77
N TYR A 47 -5.53 10.42 27.04
CA TYR A 47 -4.15 10.31 26.59
C TYR A 47 -3.39 9.14 27.22
N ALA A 48 -3.56 8.88 28.52
CA ALA A 48 -2.98 7.74 29.22
C ALA A 48 -3.39 6.40 28.60
N LEU A 49 -4.60 6.30 28.03
CA LEU A 49 -5.09 5.11 27.33
C LEU A 49 -4.78 5.13 25.82
N GLN A 50 -4.68 6.31 25.21
CA GLN A 50 -4.34 6.49 23.80
C GLN A 50 -2.89 6.12 23.51
N TRP A 51 -1.94 6.51 24.38
CA TRP A 51 -0.52 6.20 24.16
C TRP A 51 -0.24 4.69 24.10
N PRO A 52 -0.75 3.84 25.02
CA PRO A 52 -0.62 2.38 24.91
C PRO A 52 -1.26 1.81 23.63
N ALA A 53 -2.41 2.34 23.20
CA ALA A 53 -3.05 1.93 21.96
C ALA A 53 -2.15 2.17 20.74
N PHE A 54 -1.42 3.29 20.70
CA PHE A 54 -0.41 3.52 19.66
C PHE A 54 0.78 2.57 19.78
N GLY A 55 1.28 2.31 20.99
CA GLY A 55 2.33 1.30 21.22
C GLY A 55 1.94 -0.07 20.65
N PHE A 56 0.70 -0.51 20.91
CA PHE A 56 0.15 -1.73 20.33
C PHE A 56 0.01 -1.65 18.80
N ALA A 57 -0.47 -0.52 18.27
CA ALA A 57 -0.61 -0.31 16.83
C ALA A 57 0.74 -0.41 16.09
N PHE A 58 1.83 0.11 16.66
CA PHE A 58 3.18 -0.03 16.07
C PHE A 58 3.65 -1.48 16.04
N LEU A 59 3.45 -2.23 17.12
CA LEU A 59 3.77 -3.67 17.16
C LEU A 59 2.93 -4.44 16.14
N TRP A 60 1.64 -4.13 16.04
CA TRP A 60 0.74 -4.74 15.06
C TRP A 60 1.15 -4.42 13.62
N ALA A 61 1.49 -3.16 13.33
CA ALA A 61 1.95 -2.72 12.02
C ALA A 61 3.25 -3.43 11.62
N TYR A 62 4.21 -3.56 12.54
CA TYR A 62 5.42 -4.35 12.30
C TYR A 62 5.09 -5.82 12.02
N ARG A 63 4.23 -6.43 12.83
CA ARG A 63 3.82 -7.84 12.63
C ARG A 63 3.16 -8.01 11.26
N ARG A 64 2.26 -7.10 10.87
CA ARG A 64 1.57 -7.11 9.59
C ARG A 64 2.53 -6.90 8.41
N PHE A 65 3.46 -5.96 8.54
CA PHE A 65 4.52 -5.70 7.57
C PHE A 65 5.40 -6.93 7.36
N VAL A 66 5.84 -7.57 8.46
CA VAL A 66 6.63 -8.80 8.38
C VAL A 66 5.83 -9.91 7.71
N VAL A 67 4.55 -10.10 8.04
CA VAL A 67 3.70 -11.12 7.40
C VAL A 67 3.54 -10.87 5.90
N LEU A 68 3.42 -9.61 5.47
CA LEU A 68 3.33 -9.25 4.04
C LEU A 68 4.66 -9.46 3.28
N GLU A 69 5.79 -9.20 3.95
CA GLU A 69 7.14 -9.33 3.38
C GLU A 69 7.75 -10.73 3.61
N SER A 70 7.04 -11.63 4.29
CA SER A 70 7.45 -13.02 4.46
C SER A 70 7.11 -13.78 3.19
N ASP A 71 8.07 -14.54 2.67
CA ASP A 71 7.85 -15.43 1.54
C ASP A 71 6.62 -16.31 1.84
N PRO A 72 5.63 -16.42 0.94
CA PRO A 72 4.45 -17.25 1.18
C PRO A 72 4.83 -18.69 1.54
N GLU A 73 5.97 -19.21 1.06
CA GLU A 73 6.48 -20.51 1.47
C GLU A 73 7.01 -20.56 2.92
N GLU A 74 7.71 -19.53 3.40
CA GLU A 74 8.13 -19.46 4.81
C GLU A 74 6.92 -19.31 5.74
N LEU A 75 5.92 -18.53 5.31
CA LEU A 75 4.66 -18.38 6.01
C LEU A 75 3.90 -19.70 6.05
N GLN A 76 3.79 -20.42 4.93
CA GLN A 76 3.19 -21.75 4.84
C GLN A 76 3.91 -22.77 5.72
N ARG A 77 5.25 -22.79 5.75
CA ARG A 77 6.02 -23.67 6.64
C ARG A 77 5.79 -23.34 8.11
N ALA A 78 5.73 -22.06 8.48
CA ALA A 78 5.44 -21.63 9.85
C ALA A 78 3.99 -21.92 10.28
N THR A 79 3.01 -21.84 9.37
CA THR A 79 1.62 -22.22 9.64
C THR A 79 1.42 -23.73 9.66
N ALA A 80 2.09 -24.48 8.77
CA ALA A 80 2.07 -25.95 8.75
C ALA A 80 2.72 -26.53 10.02
N ALA A 81 3.83 -25.96 10.49
CA ALA A 81 4.43 -26.32 11.77
C ALA A 81 3.53 -26.01 12.98
N LYS A 82 2.54 -25.10 12.82
CA LYS A 82 1.54 -24.77 13.84
C LYS A 82 0.28 -25.68 13.78
N GLY A 83 0.24 -26.63 12.83
CA GLY A 83 -0.58 -27.84 12.89
C GLY A 83 -2.11 -27.67 12.81
N MET A 84 -2.64 -26.64 12.13
CA MET A 84 -4.10 -26.43 12.10
C MET A 84 -4.61 -25.75 10.82
N THR A 85 -4.23 -26.23 9.64
CA THR A 85 -4.82 -25.72 8.38
C THR A 85 -4.93 -26.77 7.27
N GLU A 86 -4.91 -28.06 7.61
CA GLU A 86 -5.44 -29.08 6.71
C GLU A 86 -6.88 -29.37 7.13
N ILE A 87 -7.82 -29.10 6.22
CA ILE A 87 -9.19 -29.55 6.33
C ILE A 87 -9.17 -31.01 5.84
N PRO A 88 -9.50 -32.01 6.67
CA PRO A 88 -9.66 -33.38 6.20
C PRO A 88 -10.68 -33.41 5.06
N GLU A 89 -10.34 -34.03 3.94
CA GLU A 89 -11.23 -34.21 2.77
C GLU A 89 -12.58 -34.86 3.16
N ASP A 90 -12.64 -35.55 4.30
CA ASP A 90 -13.82 -36.22 4.86
C ASP A 90 -14.80 -35.28 5.61
N LEU A 91 -14.46 -33.98 5.76
CA LEU A 91 -15.32 -32.97 6.42
C LEU A 91 -16.03 -32.03 5.43
N LEU A 92 -15.88 -32.21 4.13
CA LEU A 92 -16.56 -31.40 3.12
C LEU A 92 -17.78 -32.16 2.58
N PRO A 93 -19.02 -31.73 2.88
CA PRO A 93 -20.20 -32.22 2.17
C PRO A 93 -20.05 -31.94 0.67
N GLU A 94 -20.45 -32.90 -0.17
CA GLU A 94 -20.49 -32.76 -1.63
C GLU A 94 -21.17 -31.43 -2.00
N ARG A 95 -20.46 -30.60 -2.76
CA ARG A 95 -20.83 -29.20 -2.97
C ARG A 95 -22.14 -29.12 -3.75
N ALA A 96 -23.26 -28.89 -3.07
CA ALA A 96 -24.52 -28.54 -3.73
C ALA A 96 -24.32 -27.26 -4.54
N SER A 97 -24.63 -27.31 -5.84
CA SER A 97 -24.51 -26.22 -6.81
C SER A 97 -25.45 -25.05 -6.46
N THR A 98 -25.06 -24.22 -5.51
CA THR A 98 -25.67 -22.90 -5.30
C THR A 98 -24.86 -21.84 -6.05
N PRO A 99 -25.52 -20.86 -6.70
CA PRO A 99 -24.84 -19.82 -7.45
C PRO A 99 -23.91 -19.02 -6.54
N SER A 100 -22.63 -18.98 -6.89
CA SER A 100 -21.58 -18.30 -6.13
C SER A 100 -21.68 -16.78 -6.29
N ALA A 101 -21.10 -16.01 -5.37
CA ALA A 101 -20.99 -14.55 -5.49
C ALA A 101 -20.36 -14.09 -6.83
N SER A 102 -19.54 -14.95 -7.45
CA SER A 102 -18.99 -14.73 -8.79
C SER A 102 -20.06 -14.64 -9.89
N SER A 103 -21.14 -15.43 -9.82
CA SER A 103 -22.20 -15.39 -10.83
C SER A 103 -23.11 -14.16 -10.70
N LEU A 104 -23.25 -13.60 -9.48
CA LEU A 104 -23.95 -12.34 -9.27
C LEU A 104 -23.15 -11.14 -9.81
N ARG A 105 -21.82 -11.20 -9.73
CA ARG A 105 -20.91 -10.18 -10.24
C ARG A 105 -20.85 -10.16 -11.77
N GLU A 106 -20.94 -11.31 -12.43
CA GLU A 106 -21.03 -11.41 -13.89
C GLU A 106 -22.25 -10.65 -14.44
N SER A 107 -23.38 -10.71 -13.75
CA SER A 107 -24.62 -10.04 -14.17
C SER A 107 -24.60 -8.51 -14.01
N THR A 108 -23.81 -7.96 -13.08
CA THR A 108 -23.70 -6.50 -12.90
C THR A 108 -22.65 -5.87 -13.79
N VAL A 109 -21.56 -6.59 -14.11
CA VAL A 109 -20.49 -6.10 -15.00
C VAL A 109 -21.00 -5.86 -16.43
N ALA A 110 -21.93 -6.68 -16.92
CA ALA A 110 -22.48 -6.54 -18.26
C ALA A 110 -23.27 -5.22 -18.49
N ASP A 111 -23.86 -4.64 -17.43
CA ASP A 111 -24.62 -3.37 -17.50
C ASP A 111 -23.69 -2.15 -17.35
N ASP A 112 -22.68 -2.25 -16.48
CA ASP A 112 -21.66 -1.21 -16.26
C ASP A 112 -20.72 -1.00 -17.47
N ASP A 113 -20.57 -2.02 -18.33
CA ASP A 113 -19.71 -2.01 -19.52
C ASP A 113 -20.16 -1.01 -20.61
N ALA A 114 -21.43 -0.57 -20.62
CA ALA A 114 -21.90 0.41 -21.60
C ALA A 114 -21.30 1.81 -21.37
N GLY A 115 -21.31 2.29 -20.12
CA GLY A 115 -20.79 3.62 -19.77
C GLY A 115 -19.27 3.72 -19.89
N LEU A 116 -18.54 2.68 -19.49
CA LEU A 116 -17.08 2.63 -19.60
C LEU A 116 -16.61 2.70 -21.05
N ARG A 117 -17.32 2.06 -22.00
CA ARG A 117 -16.98 2.13 -23.43
C ARG A 117 -17.11 3.54 -24.00
N GLU A 118 -18.15 4.28 -23.60
CA GLU A 118 -18.34 5.68 -24.01
C GLU A 118 -17.19 6.56 -23.51
N TYR A 119 -16.85 6.41 -22.23
CA TYR A 119 -15.79 7.17 -21.59
C TYR A 119 -14.41 6.87 -22.19
N ASN A 120 -14.10 5.59 -22.40
CA ASN A 120 -12.83 5.18 -23.01
C ASN A 120 -12.72 5.67 -24.47
N ARG A 121 -13.83 5.71 -25.22
CA ARG A 121 -13.86 6.33 -26.55
C ARG A 121 -13.59 7.82 -26.51
N TYR A 122 -14.21 8.55 -25.58
CA TYR A 122 -13.95 9.97 -25.39
C TYR A 122 -12.48 10.26 -25.02
N LEU A 123 -11.88 9.47 -24.12
CA LEU A 123 -10.45 9.58 -23.80
C LEU A 123 -9.56 9.29 -25.01
N ALA A 124 -9.94 8.30 -25.84
CA ALA A 124 -9.20 7.98 -27.06
C ALA A 124 -9.26 9.14 -28.08
N GLU A 125 -10.44 9.75 -28.26
CA GLU A 125 -10.63 10.92 -29.13
C GLU A 125 -9.81 12.13 -28.65
N LEU A 126 -9.83 12.42 -27.34
CA LEU A 126 -9.01 13.49 -26.77
C LEU A 126 -7.51 13.22 -26.95
N SER A 127 -7.06 11.97 -26.73
CA SER A 127 -5.67 11.58 -26.95
C SER A 127 -5.25 11.71 -28.42
N ALA A 128 -6.17 11.49 -29.35
CA ALA A 128 -5.92 11.63 -30.78
C ALA A 128 -5.85 13.10 -31.19
N ALA A 129 -6.75 13.95 -30.64
CA ALA A 129 -6.72 15.39 -30.85
C ALA A 129 -5.45 16.05 -30.27
N ASP A 130 -5.00 15.61 -29.09
CA ASP A 130 -3.78 16.11 -28.45
C ASP A 130 -2.52 15.73 -29.27
N ARG A 131 -2.44 14.50 -29.78
CA ARG A 131 -1.36 14.11 -30.71
C ARG A 131 -1.41 14.90 -32.03
N ALA A 132 -2.60 15.10 -32.60
CA ALA A 132 -2.76 15.88 -33.82
C ALA A 132 -2.39 17.37 -33.62
N HIS A 133 -2.65 17.93 -32.42
CA HIS A 133 -2.20 19.27 -32.06
C HIS A 133 -0.69 19.34 -31.74
N GLY A 134 -0.14 18.29 -31.13
CA GLY A 134 1.30 18.16 -30.82
C GLY A 134 2.19 18.04 -32.06
N ASP A 135 1.72 17.37 -33.11
CA ASP A 135 2.42 17.25 -34.40
C ASP A 135 2.46 18.58 -35.19
N GLY A 136 1.53 19.49 -34.91
CA GLY A 136 1.49 20.84 -35.50
C GLY A 136 2.52 21.81 -34.91
N HIS A 137 3.05 21.56 -33.70
CA HIS A 137 4.06 22.41 -33.07
C HIS A 137 5.49 22.10 -33.55
N LEU A 138 5.73 20.89 -34.07
CA LEU A 138 7.04 20.49 -34.59
C LEU A 138 7.25 20.85 -36.07
N ALA A 139 6.19 21.21 -36.80
CA ALA A 139 6.26 21.54 -38.23
C ALA A 139 6.56 23.03 -38.55
N THR A 140 6.66 23.91 -37.55
CA THR A 140 6.98 25.35 -37.75
C THR A 140 8.42 25.72 -37.33
N ALA A 141 9.21 24.78 -36.83
CA ALA A 141 10.61 25.03 -36.50
C ALA A 141 11.56 24.49 -37.57
N THR A 142 11.51 25.05 -38.79
CA THR A 142 12.67 25.36 -39.65
C THR A 142 12.18 26.12 -40.89
N PRO A 143 12.59 27.39 -41.02
CA PRO A 143 13.30 27.78 -42.22
C PRO A 143 14.62 28.50 -41.88
N ASP A 144 15.68 27.87 -42.39
CA ASP A 144 16.95 28.40 -42.87
C ASP A 144 17.01 29.92 -43.15
N SER A 145 18.02 30.61 -42.59
CA SER A 145 18.82 31.65 -43.27
C SER A 145 19.81 32.38 -42.35
N SER A 146 21.08 32.01 -42.44
CA SER A 146 22.16 32.91 -42.86
C SER A 146 22.06 34.42 -42.55
N VAL A 147 22.30 34.86 -41.30
CA VAL A 147 22.73 36.26 -40.99
C VAL A 147 23.64 36.29 -39.77
N SER A 148 24.80 36.96 -39.91
CA SER A 148 25.74 37.50 -38.89
C SER A 148 27.13 36.86 -38.81
N GLU A 149 27.76 36.67 -39.96
CA GLU A 149 29.23 36.69 -40.07
C GLU A 149 29.64 38.03 -40.72
N ASP A 150 29.46 39.15 -40.01
CA ASP A 150 30.25 40.37 -40.20
C ASP A 150 29.95 41.37 -39.07
N ARG A 151 31.02 41.89 -38.47
CA ARG A 151 31.11 43.24 -37.86
C ARG A 151 30.61 43.45 -36.42
N ARG A 152 31.54 43.26 -35.46
CA ARG A 152 31.99 44.23 -34.42
C ARG A 152 33.01 43.49 -33.52
N LYS A 153 34.28 43.87 -33.31
CA LYS A 153 34.93 45.20 -33.21
C LYS A 153 34.10 46.24 -32.49
#